data_AF-A0A1F8V4Y2-F1
#
_entry.id   AF-A0A1F8V4Y2-F1
#
_cell.length_a   1.000
_cell.length_b   1.000
_cell.length_c   1.000
_cell.angle_alpha   90.00
_cell.angle_beta   90.00
_cell.angle_gamma   90.00
#
_symmetry.space_group_name_H-M   'P 1'
#
loop_
_entity.id
_entity.type
_entity.pdbx_description
1 polymer ?
#
loop_
_entity_poly.entity_id
_entity_poly.type
_entity_poly.pdbx_seq_one_letter_code
_entity_poly.pdbx_strand_id
1 'polypeptide(L)'
;MQKPQVVKIGSSLESMQATVGGCIEQIMPFDEEVALVCNEDGKNDELPLNRALKNSDGKIVDIIVGDFFICSAKGENFTSLTDEQVKRYSEMFKNPERFQQTSFGIKAIPVIPKNKSYER
;
A
#
# COMPACT_ATOMS: atom_id res chain seq x y z
N MET A 1 -5.55 10.30 5.86
CA MET A 1 -4.63 9.32 5.25
C MET A 1 -3.50 9.02 6.22
N GLN A 2 -3.16 7.74 6.38
CA GLN A 2 -2.26 7.27 7.43
C GLN A 2 -0.83 7.02 6.91
N LYS A 3 0.15 7.13 7.82
CA LYS A 3 1.53 6.69 7.57
C LYS A 3 1.60 5.16 7.65
N PRO A 4 2.56 4.50 6.99
CA PRO A 4 2.74 3.06 7.14
C PRO A 4 3.09 2.73 8.60
N GLN A 5 2.60 1.58 9.07
CA GLN A 5 2.83 1.07 10.42
C GLN A 5 3.17 -0.41 10.35
N VAL A 6 4.07 -0.85 11.24
CA VAL A 6 4.34 -2.27 11.47
C VAL A 6 3.28 -2.80 12.43
N VAL A 7 2.54 -3.80 11.98
CA VAL A 7 1.44 -4.40 12.74
C VAL A 7 1.58 -5.92 12.77
N LYS A 8 1.05 -6.55 13.82
CA LYS A 8 0.95 -8.02 13.89
C LYS A 8 -0.40 -8.44 13.33
N ILE A 9 -0.39 -9.27 12.30
CA ILE A 9 -1.58 -9.86 11.67
C ILE A 9 -1.57 -11.36 12.00
N GLY A 10 -2.74 -11.92 12.31
CA GLY A 10 -2.87 -13.37 12.50
C GLY A 10 -2.59 -14.13 11.21
N SER A 11 -2.14 -15.38 11.31
CA SER A 11 -1.82 -16.23 10.14
C SER A 11 -3.05 -16.84 9.46
N SER A 12 -4.25 -16.57 9.96
CA SER A 12 -5.49 -17.08 9.37
C SER A 12 -5.98 -16.18 8.23
N LEU A 13 -6.68 -16.76 7.25
CA LEU A 13 -7.33 -16.00 6.17
C LEU A 13 -8.29 -14.93 6.75
N GLU A 14 -9.07 -15.28 7.77
CA GLU A 14 -9.99 -14.36 8.45
C GLU A 14 -9.26 -13.13 9.01
N SER A 15 -8.08 -13.33 9.62
CA SER A 15 -7.27 -12.21 10.13
C SER A 15 -6.79 -11.26 9.03
N MET A 16 -6.43 -11.80 7.86
CA MET A 16 -5.99 -11.01 6.71
C MET A 16 -7.18 -10.28 6.07
N GLN A 17 -8.31 -10.97 5.90
CA GLN A 17 -9.55 -10.40 5.38
C GLN A 17 -10.08 -9.26 6.28
N ALA A 18 -10.03 -9.45 7.60
CA ALA A 18 -10.37 -8.40 8.55
C ALA A 18 -9.44 -7.18 8.46
N THR A 19 -8.17 -7.38 8.07
CA THR A 19 -7.20 -6.29 7.90
C THR A 19 -7.49 -5.44 6.66
N VAL A 20 -7.89 -6.06 5.55
CA VAL A 20 -8.17 -5.35 4.29
C VAL A 20 -9.64 -4.99 4.09
N GLY A 21 -10.53 -5.54 4.93
CA GLY A 21 -11.96 -5.28 4.91
C GLY A 21 -12.74 -6.04 3.83
N GLY A 22 -12.31 -7.24 3.44
CA GLY A 22 -12.96 -8.04 2.40
C GLY A 22 -12.16 -9.26 1.97
N CYS A 23 -12.53 -9.88 0.85
CA CYS A 23 -11.72 -10.93 0.22
C CYS A 23 -10.34 -10.39 -0.13
N ILE A 24 -9.30 -11.19 0.11
CA ILE A 24 -7.93 -10.75 -0.12
C ILE A 24 -7.53 -11.02 -1.58
N GLU A 25 -6.84 -10.05 -2.17
CA GLU A 25 -6.11 -10.22 -3.43
C GLU A 25 -4.61 -10.09 -3.15
N GLN A 26 -3.82 -11.03 -3.66
CA GLN A 26 -2.36 -10.98 -3.62
C GLN A 26 -1.83 -10.39 -4.93
N ILE A 27 -1.06 -9.31 -4.81
CA ILE A 27 -0.34 -8.70 -5.92
C ILE A 27 1.17 -8.85 -5.64
N MET A 28 1.95 -9.22 -6.66
CA MET A 28 3.42 -9.31 -6.58
C MET A 28 4.06 -8.19 -7.42
N PRO A 29 4.02 -6.92 -6.96
CA PRO A 29 4.48 -5.78 -7.77
C PRO A 29 6.00 -5.54 -7.68
N PHE A 30 6.74 -6.33 -6.91
CA PHE A 30 8.16 -6.15 -6.63
C PHE A 30 9.00 -7.30 -7.19
N ASP A 31 10.27 -7.05 -7.48
CA ASP A 31 11.22 -8.06 -7.99
C ASP A 31 11.71 -9.07 -6.93
N GLU A 32 11.15 -9.02 -5.72
CA GLU A 32 11.47 -9.92 -4.59
C GLU A 32 10.21 -10.65 -4.09
N GLU A 33 10.38 -11.66 -3.23
CA GLU A 33 9.30 -12.46 -2.62
C GLU A 33 8.50 -11.64 -1.57
N VAL A 34 7.91 -10.53 -2.02
CA VAL A 34 7.11 -9.59 -1.24
C VAL A 34 5.79 -9.36 -1.97
N ALA A 35 4.70 -9.63 -1.26
CA ALA A 35 3.35 -9.36 -1.73
C ALA A 35 2.82 -8.06 -1.15
N LEU A 36 1.99 -7.40 -1.94
CA LEU A 36 0.96 -6.49 -1.46
C LEU A 36 -0.35 -7.26 -1.39
N VAL A 37 -1.03 -7.19 -0.26
CA VAL A 37 -2.34 -7.81 -0.06
C VAL A 37 -3.37 -6.72 0.24
N CYS A 38 -4.44 -6.67 -0.56
CA CYS A 38 -5.51 -5.70 -0.46
C CYS A 38 -6.89 -6.38 -0.62
N ASN A 39 -7.96 -5.58 -0.54
CA ASN A 39 -9.32 -6.06 -0.81
C ASN A 39 -9.53 -6.23 -2.32
N GLU A 40 -9.88 -7.44 -2.75
CA GLU A 40 -10.17 -7.83 -4.14
C GLU A 40 -11.29 -6.98 -4.77
N ASP A 41 -12.35 -6.71 -4.01
CA ASP A 41 -13.51 -5.93 -4.46
C ASP A 41 -13.36 -4.45 -4.18
N GLY A 42 -12.22 -4.00 -3.63
CA GLY A 42 -12.08 -2.64 -3.11
C GLY A 42 -12.36 -1.54 -4.14
N LYS A 43 -12.14 -1.80 -5.43
CA LYS A 43 -12.46 -0.86 -6.53
C LYS A 43 -13.97 -0.82 -6.80
N ASN A 44 -14.63 -1.98 -6.77
CA ASN A 44 -16.07 -2.11 -6.96
C ASN A 44 -16.85 -1.52 -5.77
N ASP A 45 -16.30 -1.66 -4.57
CA ASP A 45 -16.84 -1.12 -3.32
C ASP A 45 -16.54 0.37 -3.12
N GLU A 46 -15.93 1.02 -4.11
CA GLU A 46 -15.55 2.44 -4.08
C GLU A 46 -14.70 2.82 -2.84
N LEU A 47 -13.83 1.91 -2.37
CA LEU A 47 -12.97 2.16 -1.24
C LEU A 47 -12.01 3.33 -1.51
N PRO A 48 -11.58 4.08 -0.47
CA PRO A 48 -10.73 5.24 -0.66
C PRO A 48 -9.40 4.91 -1.34
N LEU A 49 -8.99 5.75 -2.30
CA LEU A 49 -7.66 5.64 -2.92
C LEU A 49 -6.55 5.78 -1.86
N ASN A 50 -5.52 4.91 -1.92
CA ASN A 50 -4.49 4.84 -0.89
C ASN A 50 -3.08 5.14 -1.41
N ARG A 51 -2.55 4.30 -2.32
CA ARG A 51 -1.17 4.40 -2.85
C ARG A 51 -1.11 4.00 -4.32
N ALA A 52 -0.21 4.64 -5.07
CA ALA A 52 0.10 4.26 -6.44
C ALA A 52 1.12 3.12 -6.46
N LEU A 53 0.87 2.12 -7.29
CA LEU A 53 1.91 1.21 -7.79
C LEU A 53 2.54 1.84 -9.03
N LYS A 54 3.86 1.96 -9.02
CA LYS A 54 4.63 2.58 -10.10
C LYS A 54 5.61 1.56 -10.66
N ASN A 55 5.77 1.54 -11.99
CA ASN A 55 6.83 0.76 -12.63
C ASN A 55 8.21 1.44 -12.47
N SER A 56 9.25 0.83 -13.03
CA SER A 56 10.62 1.35 -13.05
C SER A 56 10.77 2.75 -13.67
N ASP A 57 9.91 3.10 -14.64
CA ASP A 57 9.88 4.43 -15.26
C ASP A 57 9.12 5.48 -14.43
N GLY A 58 8.61 5.10 -13.24
CA GLY A 58 7.83 5.96 -12.37
C GLY A 58 6.38 6.19 -12.85
N LYS A 59 5.92 5.47 -13.87
CA LYS A 59 4.53 5.54 -14.35
C LYS A 59 3.62 4.74 -13.43
N ILE A 60 2.46 5.30 -13.11
CA ILE A 60 1.42 4.60 -12.35
C ILE A 60 0.87 3.48 -13.21
N VAL A 61 0.97 2.25 -12.70
CA VAL A 61 0.40 1.05 -13.32
C VAL A 61 -0.89 0.63 -12.64
N ASP A 62 -1.05 0.92 -11.36
CA ASP A 62 -2.30 0.72 -10.62
C ASP A 62 -2.40 1.65 -9.41
N ILE A 63 -3.60 1.76 -8.84
CA ILE A 63 -3.88 2.49 -7.60
C ILE A 63 -4.55 1.52 -6.62
N ILE A 64 -3.88 1.34 -5.49
CA ILE A 64 -4.39 0.56 -4.36
C ILE A 64 -5.51 1.36 -3.69
N VAL A 65 -6.60 0.66 -3.37
CA VAL A 65 -7.79 1.20 -2.71
C VAL A 65 -8.02 0.47 -1.39
N GLY A 66 -8.58 1.18 -0.41
CA GLY A 66 -8.77 0.65 0.94
C GLY A 66 -7.47 0.41 1.70
N ASP A 67 -7.58 -0.32 2.80
CA ASP A 67 -6.43 -0.76 3.58
C ASP A 67 -5.73 -1.93 2.88
N PHE A 68 -4.41 -1.96 3.00
CA PHE A 68 -3.56 -3.00 2.44
C PHE A 68 -2.41 -3.28 3.40
N PHE A 69 -1.81 -4.46 3.28
CA PHE A 69 -0.58 -4.78 3.99
C PHE A 69 0.47 -5.36 3.05
N ILE A 70 1.72 -5.33 3.51
CA ILE A 70 2.87 -5.87 2.79
C ILE A 70 3.47 -6.98 3.64
N CYS A 71 3.75 -8.12 3.02
CA CYS A 71 4.32 -9.28 3.68
C CYS A 71 5.28 -10.00 2.74
N SER A 72 6.18 -10.83 3.30
CA SER A 72 6.94 -11.73 2.44
C SER A 72 6.02 -12.86 1.98
N ALA A 73 6.10 -13.25 0.71
CA ALA A 73 5.22 -14.22 0.10
C ALA A 73 5.98 -15.19 -0.79
N LYS A 74 5.82 -16.48 -0.52
CA LYS A 74 6.32 -17.57 -1.36
C LYS A 74 5.17 -18.45 -1.80
N GLY A 75 4.67 -18.19 -3.02
CA GLY A 75 3.37 -18.68 -3.46
C GLY A 75 2.26 -18.08 -2.59
N GLU A 76 1.44 -18.93 -1.98
CA GLU A 76 0.32 -18.56 -1.10
C GLU A 76 0.73 -18.45 0.39
N ASN A 77 2.00 -18.68 0.71
CA ASN A 77 2.48 -18.62 2.10
C ASN A 77 2.94 -17.20 2.45
N PHE A 78 2.19 -16.54 3.32
CA PHE A 78 2.53 -15.22 3.84
C PHE A 78 3.33 -15.30 5.14
N THR A 79 4.43 -14.55 5.20
CA THR A 79 5.32 -14.47 6.36
C THR A 79 5.72 -13.02 6.65
N SER A 80 6.36 -12.80 7.80
CA SER A 80 6.81 -11.47 8.19
C SER A 80 7.93 -10.97 7.27
N LEU A 81 7.94 -9.67 7.02
CA LEU A 81 9.06 -8.99 6.36
C LEU A 81 10.31 -9.04 7.26
N THR A 82 11.48 -9.04 6.64
CA THR A 82 12.75 -8.77 7.34
C THR A 82 12.84 -7.30 7.76
N ASP A 83 13.72 -6.98 8.72
CA ASP A 83 13.94 -5.59 9.16
C ASP A 83 14.33 -4.66 8.00
N GLU A 84 15.12 -5.16 7.05
CA GLU A 84 15.52 -4.42 5.85
C GLU A 84 14.34 -4.12 4.93
N GLN A 85 13.47 -5.12 4.72
CA GLN A 85 12.24 -4.95 3.94
C GLN A 85 11.28 -3.99 4.64
N VAL A 86 11.08 -4.12 5.96
CA VAL A 86 10.26 -3.18 6.74
C VAL A 86 10.74 -1.76 6.53
N LYS A 87 12.05 -1.50 6.63
CA LYS A 87 12.63 -0.18 6.41
C LYS A 87 12.38 0.33 4.98
N ARG A 88 12.61 -0.52 3.98
CA ARG A 88 12.43 -0.19 2.55
C ARG A 88 10.99 0.20 2.23
N TYR A 89 10.03 -0.65 2.59
CA TYR A 89 8.62 -0.42 2.25
C TYR A 89 7.99 0.67 3.11
N SER A 90 8.45 0.85 4.36
CA SER A 90 8.04 2.00 5.17
C SER A 90 8.48 3.33 4.55
N GLU A 91 9.67 3.40 3.96
CA GLU A 91 10.12 4.61 3.26
C GLU A 91 9.37 4.80 1.92
N MET A 92 9.16 3.71 1.16
CA MET A 92 8.44 3.73 -0.11
C MET A 92 7.01 4.29 0.03
N PHE A 93 6.28 3.86 1.08
CA PHE A 93 4.89 4.27 1.31
C PHE A 93 4.72 5.36 2.37
N LYS A 94 5.83 5.99 2.79
CA LYS A 94 5.91 6.96 3.90
C LYS A 94 4.90 8.10 3.79
N ASN A 95 4.78 8.67 2.60
CA ASN A 95 3.92 9.81 2.36
C ASN A 95 2.59 9.34 1.76
N PRO A 96 1.46 9.78 2.32
CA PRO A 96 0.17 9.60 1.67
C PRO A 96 0.15 10.30 0.30
N GLU A 97 -0.56 9.75 -0.68
CA GLU A 97 -0.71 10.33 -2.03
C GLU A 97 -2.14 10.79 -2.33
N ARG A 98 -2.32 11.99 -2.88
CA ARG A 98 -3.60 12.38 -3.51
C ARG A 98 -3.53 12.07 -5.01
N PHE A 99 -4.67 11.72 -5.59
CA PHE A 99 -4.76 11.42 -7.02
C PHE A 99 -5.52 12.53 -7.75
N GLN A 100 -4.97 12.98 -8.87
CA GLN A 100 -5.57 14.01 -9.71
C GLN A 100 -5.57 13.56 -11.16
N GLN A 101 -6.74 13.58 -11.79
CA GLN A 101 -6.86 13.37 -13.22
C GLN A 101 -6.44 14.63 -13.98
N THR A 102 -5.59 14.46 -14.99
CA THR A 102 -5.07 15.52 -15.84
C THR A 102 -5.24 15.14 -17.32
N SER A 103 -4.98 16.08 -18.23
CA SER A 103 -4.95 15.81 -19.68
C SER A 103 -3.90 14.77 -20.10
N PHE A 104 -2.92 14.48 -19.23
CA PHE A 104 -1.84 13.52 -19.47
C PHE A 104 -2.02 12.21 -18.67
N GLY A 105 -3.21 11.98 -18.11
CA GLY A 105 -3.51 10.84 -17.24
C GLY A 105 -3.55 11.19 -15.76
N ILE A 106 -3.50 10.17 -14.90
CA ILE A 106 -3.59 10.31 -13.45
C ILE A 106 -2.21 10.63 -12.87
N LYS A 107 -2.16 11.62 -11.96
CA LYS A 107 -0.97 11.95 -11.16
C LYS A 107 -1.21 11.58 -9.70
N ALA A 108 -0.23 10.91 -9.10
CA ALA A 108 -0.14 10.68 -7.66
C ALA A 108 0.79 11.72 -7.04
N ILE A 109 0.26 12.57 -6.16
CA ILE A 109 0.97 13.69 -5.55
C ILE A 109 1.16 13.41 -4.06
N PRO A 110 2.40 13.23 -3.58
CA PRO A 110 2.68 13.05 -2.17
C PRO A 110 2.20 14.24 -1.33
N VAL A 111 1.48 13.94 -0.25
CA VAL A 111 1.03 14.89 0.75
C VAL A 111 2.10 14.94 1.84
N ILE A 112 3.05 15.86 1.66
CA ILE A 112 4.08 16.14 2.66
C ILE A 112 3.43 17.02 3.74
N PRO A 113 3.31 16.55 5.00
CA PRO A 113 2.80 17.40 6.06
C PRO A 113 3.77 18.58 6.22
N LYS A 114 3.26 19.81 6.08
CA LYS A 114 4.04 21.00 6.46
C LYS A 114 4.38 20.86 7.94
N ASN A 115 5.67 20.85 8.28
CA ASN A 115 6.07 21.08 9.66
C ASN A 115 5.39 22.38 10.11
N LYS A 116 4.63 22.34 11.21
CA LYS A 116 4.26 23.55 11.94
C LYS A 116 5.58 24.19 12.37
N SER A 117 6.08 25.16 11.60
CA SER A 117 7.08 26.10 12.11
C SER A 117 6.41 26.81 13.27
N TYR A 118 6.95 26.57 14.47
CA TYR A 118 6.48 27.13 15.72
C TYR A 118 6.19 28.63 15.59
N GLU A 119 5.03 29.04 16.11
CA GLU A 119 4.74 30.42 16.46
C GLU A 119 5.93 31.01 17.23
N ARG A 120 6.43 32.15 16.78
CA ARG A 120 7.00 33.20 17.62
C ARG A 120 6.67 34.56 17.01
#